data_AF-A0A6C0DY45-F1
#
_entry.id   AF-A0A6C0DY45-F1
#
_cell.length_a   1.000
_cell.length_b   1.000
_cell.length_c   1.000
_cell.angle_alpha   90.00
_cell.angle_beta   90.00
_cell.angle_gamma   90.00
#
_symmetry.space_group_name_H-M   'P 1'
#
loop_
_entity.id
_entity.type
_entity.pdbx_description
1 polymer ?
#
loop_
_entity_poly.entity_id
_entity_poly.type
_entity_poly.pdbx_seq_one_letter_code
_entity_poly.pdbx_strand_id
1 'polypeptide(L)'
;MKKEEEIKKYSNPRQVRRLAKKYFGNTLKIELSSKKEKKYMATTPSGKIVHFGQMGYEDYTKHKNKTRRKNYLTRSAKIRGDWAKDKYSPNNLARKLLW
;
A
#
# COMPACT_ATOMS: atom_id res chain seq x y z
N MET A 1 -5.35 17.25 7.38
CA MET A 1 -4.28 17.96 6.65
C MET A 1 -2.88 17.46 7.00
N LYS A 2 -2.41 17.55 8.25
CA LYS A 2 -1.02 17.18 8.64
C LYS A 2 -0.54 15.81 8.14
N LYS A 3 -1.37 14.76 8.27
CA LYS A 3 -1.00 13.40 7.84
C LYS A 3 -0.83 13.26 6.33
N GLU A 4 -1.65 13.95 5.53
CA GLU A 4 -1.56 13.84 4.08
C GLU A 4 -0.27 14.47 3.56
N GLU A 5 0.11 15.62 4.10
CA GLU A 5 1.38 16.30 3.81
C GLU A 5 2.58 15.42 4.20
N GLU A 6 2.51 14.78 5.36
CA GLU A 6 3.54 13.85 5.80
C GLU A 6 3.67 12.65 4.85
N ILE A 7 2.55 12.06 4.43
CA ILE A 7 2.55 10.94 3.49
C ILE A 7 3.13 11.36 2.12
N LYS A 8 2.90 12.59 1.66
CA LYS A 8 3.46 13.11 0.39
C LYS A 8 5.00 13.19 0.39
N LYS A 9 5.63 13.17 1.57
CA LYS A 9 7.10 13.01 1.69
C LYS A 9 7.56 11.60 1.30
N TYR A 10 6.72 10.58 1.49
CA TYR A 10 7.11 9.17 1.36
C TYR A 10 6.33 8.38 0.30
N SER A 11 5.26 8.93 -0.26
CA SER A 11 4.35 8.23 -1.18
C SER A 11 3.59 9.24 -2.05
N ASN A 12 2.93 8.75 -3.11
CA ASN A 12 2.01 9.52 -3.94
C ASN A 12 0.56 9.00 -3.78
N PRO A 13 -0.26 9.62 -2.91
CA PRO A 13 -1.64 9.18 -2.68
C PRO A 13 -2.51 9.13 -3.93
N ARG A 14 -2.32 10.04 -4.90
CA ARG A 14 -3.09 10.05 -6.16
C ARG A 14 -2.78 8.81 -6.97
N GLN A 15 -1.50 8.46 -7.09
CA GLN A 15 -1.08 7.23 -7.78
C GLN A 15 -1.61 5.98 -7.07
N VAL A 16 -1.54 5.93 -5.74
CA VAL A 16 -2.03 4.79 -4.95
C VAL A 16 -3.52 4.56 -5.19
N ARG A 17 -4.35 5.61 -5.15
CA ARG A 17 -5.79 5.51 -5.44
C ARG A 17 -6.05 5.03 -6.87
N ARG A 18 -5.27 5.50 -7.85
CA ARG A 18 -5.38 5.05 -9.26
C ARG A 18 -5.03 3.57 -9.41
N LEU A 19 -3.96 3.11 -8.76
CA LEU A 19 -3.56 1.70 -8.78
C LEU A 19 -4.60 0.82 -8.08
N ALA A 20 -5.20 1.31 -6.99
CA ALA A 20 -6.26 0.59 -6.29
C ALA A 20 -7.49 0.42 -7.18
N LYS A 21 -7.95 1.49 -7.84
CA LYS A 21 -9.05 1.42 -8.81
C LYS A 21 -8.73 0.46 -9.96
N LYS A 22 -7.49 0.45 -10.46
CA LYS A 22 -7.07 -0.47 -11.52
C LYS A 22 -7.10 -1.95 -11.09
N TYR A 23 -6.73 -2.25 -9.85
CA TYR A 23 -6.57 -3.64 -9.39
C TYR A 23 -7.82 -4.21 -8.71
N PHE A 24 -8.61 -3.36 -8.04
CA PHE A 24 -9.80 -3.75 -7.27
C PHE A 24 -11.12 -3.18 -7.82
N GLY A 25 -11.08 -2.32 -8.84
CA GLY A 25 -12.28 -1.59 -9.28
C GLY A 25 -12.82 -0.70 -8.15
N ASN A 26 -14.13 -0.76 -7.94
CA ASN A 26 -14.83 0.03 -6.91
C ASN A 26 -15.02 -0.72 -5.59
N THR A 27 -14.50 -1.94 -5.45
CA THR A 27 -14.78 -2.78 -4.27
C THR A 27 -13.89 -2.47 -3.06
N LEU A 28 -12.81 -1.72 -3.25
CA LEU A 28 -11.85 -1.42 -2.18
C LEU A 28 -11.81 0.07 -1.92
N LYS A 29 -12.20 0.47 -0.71
CA LYS A 29 -12.06 1.87 -0.25
C LYS A 29 -10.66 2.08 0.32
N ILE A 30 -9.85 2.92 -0.33
CA ILE A 30 -8.51 3.30 0.14
C ILE A 30 -8.53 4.69 0.76
N GLU A 31 -8.07 4.78 2.00
CA GLU A 31 -7.99 6.01 2.78
C GLU A 31 -6.61 6.15 3.44
N LEU A 32 -6.32 7.33 4.00
CA LEU A 32 -5.15 7.49 4.84
C LEU A 32 -5.37 6.72 6.14
N SER A 33 -4.35 6.01 6.60
CA SER A 33 -4.48 5.19 7.81
C SER A 33 -4.72 6.04 9.06
N SER A 34 -5.58 5.60 9.97
CA SER A 34 -5.68 6.18 11.32
C SER A 34 -4.43 5.93 12.17
N LYS A 35 -3.71 4.82 11.96
CA LYS A 35 -2.46 4.49 12.69
C LYS A 35 -1.30 5.37 12.25
N LYS A 36 -0.59 5.99 13.21
CA LYS A 36 0.55 6.89 12.96
C LYS A 36 1.66 6.22 12.15
N GLU A 37 2.01 4.98 12.46
CA GLU A 37 3.10 4.27 11.74
C GLU A 37 2.74 3.82 10.32
N LYS A 38 1.47 3.91 9.91
CA LYS A 38 1.00 3.40 8.62
C LYS A 38 0.55 4.53 7.70
N LYS A 39 0.81 4.35 6.40
CA LYS A 39 0.43 5.29 5.33
C LYS A 39 -1.06 5.18 5.01
N TYR A 40 -1.51 3.98 4.67
CA TYR A 40 -2.84 3.75 4.09
C TYR A 40 -3.62 2.70 4.87
N MET A 41 -4.95 2.80 4.78
CA MET A 41 -5.86 1.74 5.19
C MET A 41 -6.80 1.41 4.04
N ALA A 42 -7.19 0.14 3.98
CA ALA A 42 -8.12 -0.39 3.01
C ALA A 42 -9.31 -1.01 3.73
N THR A 43 -10.53 -0.57 3.42
CA THR A 43 -11.75 -1.24 3.87
C THR A 43 -12.19 -2.22 2.79
N THR A 44 -12.10 -3.51 3.12
CA THR A 44 -12.48 -4.62 2.24
C THR A 44 -14.00 -4.71 2.07
N PRO A 45 -14.51 -5.44 1.07
CA PRO A 45 -15.95 -5.65 0.89
C PRO A 45 -16.65 -6.26 2.10
N SER A 46 -15.94 -7.05 2.91
CA SER A 46 -16.48 -7.63 4.15
C SER A 46 -16.44 -6.67 5.35
N GLY A 47 -16.04 -5.42 5.16
CA GLY A 47 -15.94 -4.41 6.22
C GLY A 47 -14.64 -4.45 7.02
N LYS A 48 -13.76 -5.44 6.82
CA LYS A 48 -12.46 -5.51 7.49
C LYS A 48 -11.56 -4.36 7.05
N ILE A 49 -10.93 -3.69 8.02
CA ILE A 49 -9.95 -2.62 7.79
C ILE A 49 -8.53 -3.19 7.85
N VAL A 50 -7.73 -2.95 6.81
CA VAL A 50 -6.35 -3.41 6.70
C VAL A 50 -5.41 -2.22 6.57
N HIS A 51 -4.50 -2.04 7.52
CA HIS A 51 -3.49 -0.97 7.49
C HIS A 51 -2.19 -1.44 6.84
N PHE A 52 -1.61 -0.64 5.95
CA PHE A 52 -0.40 -1.00 5.21
C PHE A 52 0.47 0.20 4.81
N GLY A 53 1.71 -0.10 4.43
CA GLY A 53 2.75 0.89 4.11
C GLY A 53 3.32 1.55 5.36
N GLN A 54 4.62 1.41 5.59
CA GLN A 54 5.28 1.98 6.78
C GLN A 54 5.62 3.45 6.56
N MET A 55 5.29 4.32 7.51
CA MET A 55 5.72 5.73 7.51
C MET A 55 7.24 5.84 7.67
N GLY A 56 7.83 6.95 7.21
CA GLY A 56 9.29 7.17 7.27
C GLY A 56 10.09 6.61 6.10
N TYR A 57 9.51 5.72 5.28
CA TYR A 57 10.20 5.13 4.13
C TYR A 57 9.50 5.45 2.83
N GLU A 58 10.24 5.95 1.85
CA GLU A 58 9.71 6.13 0.50
C GLU A 58 9.35 4.79 -0.16
N ASP A 59 8.24 4.77 -0.88
CA ASP A 59 7.87 3.66 -1.78
C ASP A 59 8.01 4.06 -3.26
N TYR A 60 7.77 3.10 -4.17
CA TYR A 60 7.99 3.30 -5.59
C TYR A 60 7.09 4.38 -6.19
N THR A 61 5.94 4.66 -5.57
CA THR A 61 5.07 5.75 -6.03
C THR A 61 5.72 7.13 -5.80
N LYS A 62 6.69 7.22 -4.88
CA LYS A 62 7.51 8.41 -4.60
C LYS A 62 8.87 8.37 -5.30
N HIS A 63 9.73 7.39 -4.98
CA HIS A 63 11.15 7.46 -5.33
C HIS A 63 11.51 6.96 -6.74
N LYS A 64 10.60 6.22 -7.42
CA LYS A 64 10.76 5.68 -8.79
C LYS A 64 11.98 4.79 -9.10
N ASN A 65 12.86 4.52 -8.13
CA ASN A 65 13.94 3.53 -8.22
C ASN A 65 13.44 2.08 -8.45
N LYS A 66 13.74 1.54 -9.64
CA LYS A 66 13.36 0.18 -10.07
C LYS A 66 14.10 -0.93 -9.29
N THR A 67 15.34 -0.71 -8.89
CA THR A 67 16.14 -1.67 -8.11
C THR A 67 15.55 -1.86 -6.71
N ARG A 68 15.22 -0.75 -6.00
CA ARG A 68 14.54 -0.80 -4.70
C ARG A 68 13.21 -1.57 -4.78
N ARG A 69 12.44 -1.33 -5.85
CA ARG A 69 11.20 -2.05 -6.14
C ARG A 69 11.44 -3.54 -6.34
N LYS A 70 12.38 -3.93 -7.22
CA LYS A 70 12.72 -5.34 -7.47
C LYS A 70 13.13 -6.03 -6.16
N ASN A 71 14.00 -5.41 -5.37
CA ASN A 71 14.47 -5.96 -4.10
C ASN A 71 13.31 -6.15 -3.10
N TYR A 72 12.41 -5.17 -2.98
CA TYR A 72 11.22 -5.31 -2.14
C TYR A 72 10.34 -6.47 -2.60
N LEU A 73 10.05 -6.56 -3.91
CA LEU A 73 9.20 -7.61 -4.47
C LEU A 73 9.82 -9.00 -4.33
N THR A 74 11.14 -9.14 -4.48
CA THR A 74 11.83 -10.42 -4.25
C THR A 74 11.73 -10.87 -2.80
N ARG A 75 12.01 -9.96 -1.85
CA ARG A 75 11.95 -10.30 -0.41
C ARG A 75 10.53 -10.60 0.04
N SER A 76 9.58 -9.73 -0.31
CA SER A 76 8.18 -9.88 0.11
C SER A 76 7.46 -11.06 -0.53
N ALA A 77 7.98 -11.62 -1.63
CA ALA A 77 7.47 -12.86 -2.22
C ALA A 77 7.77 -14.11 -1.39
N LYS A 78 8.76 -14.04 -0.48
CA LYS A 78 9.17 -15.17 0.38
C LYS A 78 8.53 -15.15 1.78
N ILE A 79 7.63 -14.19 2.06
CA ILE A 79 6.89 -14.14 3.32
C ILE A 79 5.97 -15.36 3.39
N ARG A 80 5.96 -16.09 4.51
CA ARG A 80 5.10 -17.27 4.73
C ARG A 80 3.62 -16.86 4.87
N GLY A 81 2.70 -17.77 4.54
CA GLY A 81 1.25 -17.60 4.67
C GLY A 81 0.51 -17.31 3.36
N ASP A 82 -0.82 -17.26 3.41
CA ASP A 82 -1.71 -17.17 2.23
C ASP A 82 -1.88 -15.74 1.68
N TRP A 83 -0.93 -14.83 1.90
CA TRP A 83 -1.02 -13.44 1.41
C TRP A 83 -1.15 -13.36 -0.12
N ALA A 84 -0.65 -14.36 -0.84
CA ALA A 84 -0.74 -14.43 -2.30
C ALA A 84 -2.18 -14.70 -2.75
N LYS A 85 -2.93 -15.51 -1.99
CA LYS A 85 -4.34 -15.83 -2.23
C LYS A 85 -5.26 -14.74 -1.69
N ASP A 86 -4.92 -14.14 -0.55
CA ASP A 86 -5.63 -12.99 0.02
C ASP A 86 -5.21 -11.68 -0.65
N LYS A 87 -6.01 -11.25 -1.64
CA LYS A 87 -5.83 -9.98 -2.36
C LYS A 87 -5.87 -8.75 -1.44
N TYR A 88 -6.49 -8.85 -0.27
CA TYR A 88 -6.61 -7.77 0.71
C TYR A 88 -5.56 -7.83 1.83
N SER A 89 -4.68 -8.83 1.80
CA SER A 89 -3.61 -8.92 2.80
C SER A 89 -2.69 -7.70 2.75
N PRO A 90 -2.09 -7.29 3.89
CA PRO A 90 -1.17 -6.14 3.93
C PRO A 90 -0.02 -6.25 2.92
N ASN A 91 0.49 -7.47 2.68
CA ASN A 91 1.58 -7.70 1.74
C ASN A 91 1.12 -7.56 0.29
N ASN A 92 -0.05 -8.11 -0.08
CA ASN A 92 -0.60 -7.96 -1.43
C ASN A 92 -0.87 -6.47 -1.75
N LEU A 93 -1.50 -5.76 -0.80
CA LEU A 93 -1.75 -4.32 -0.91
C LEU A 93 -0.45 -3.53 -1.10
N ALA A 94 0.58 -3.78 -0.28
CA ALA A 94 1.86 -3.10 -0.43
C ALA A 94 2.52 -3.40 -1.79
N ARG A 95 2.56 -4.66 -2.21
CA ARG A 95 3.16 -5.09 -3.48
C ARG A 95 2.44 -4.53 -4.70
N LYS A 96 1.12 -4.36 -4.66
CA LYS A 96 0.33 -3.89 -5.81
C LYS A 96 0.20 -2.38 -5.87
N LEU A 97 0.14 -1.72 -4.72
CA LEU A 97 -0.19 -0.30 -4.64
C LEU A 97 1.02 0.60 -4.35
N LEU A 98 2.05 0.08 -3.67
CA LEU A 98 3.21 0.87 -3.24
C LEU A 98 4.49 0.50 -4.00
N TRP A 99 4.62 -0.75 -4.45
CA TRP A 99 5.84 -1.28 -5.07
C TRP A 99 5.67 -1.59 -6.56
#